data_AF-A0A6G7XQB8-F1
#
_entry.id   AF-A0A6G7XQB8-F1
#
_cell.length_a   1.000
_cell.length_b   1.000
_cell.length_c   1.000
_cell.angle_alpha   90.00
_cell.angle_beta   90.00
_cell.angle_gamma   90.00
#
_symmetry.space_group_name_H-M   'P 1'
#
loop_
_entity.id
_entity.type
_entity.pdbx_description
1 polymer ?
#
loop_
_entity_poly.entity_id
_entity_poly.type
_entity_poly.pdbx_seq_one_letter_code
_entity_poly.pdbx_strand_id
1 'polypeptide(L)' 'MSETISTGDPRVDAVLASLAPLETSPVSEHVAVFETAIAQLRSTLDDAGASATPGR' A
#
# COMPACT_ATOMS: atom_id res chain seq x y z
N MET A 1 0.36 13.50 17.77
CA MET A 1 -0.63 12.41 17.76
C MET A 1 -0.65 11.88 16.35
N SER A 2 0.00 10.74 16.10
CA SER A 2 -0.01 10.12 14.77
C SER A 2 -1.38 9.49 14.58
N GLU A 3 -2.17 10.07 13.68
CA GLU A 3 -3.49 9.57 13.32
C GLU A 3 -3.28 8.25 12.56
N THR A 4 -3.72 7.13 13.13
CA THR A 4 -3.70 5.84 12.45
C THR A 4 -4.74 5.89 11.33
N ILE A 5 -4.29 6.21 10.12
CA ILE A 5 -5.11 6.23 8.92
C ILE A 5 -5.53 4.77 8.65
N SER A 6 -6.76 4.43 9.02
CA SER A 6 -7.36 3.16 8.64
C SER A 6 -8.32 3.39 7.49
N THR A 7 -8.01 2.76 6.36
CA THR A 7 -8.76 2.87 5.11
C THR A 7 -9.99 1.96 5.10
N GLY A 8 -10.13 1.07 6.09
CA GLY A 8 -11.21 0.09 6.19
C GLY A 8 -11.03 -1.13 5.30
N ASP A 9 -9.97 -1.14 4.47
CA ASP A 9 -9.53 -2.31 3.71
C ASP A 9 -8.24 -2.86 4.30
N PRO A 10 -8.23 -4.11 4.82
CA PRO A 10 -7.08 -4.67 5.52
C PRO A 10 -5.84 -4.82 4.63
N ARG A 11 -6.00 -4.88 3.30
CA ARG A 11 -4.89 -4.96 2.35
C ARG A 11 -4.22 -3.60 2.19
N VAL A 12 -5.02 -2.54 2.11
CA VAL A 12 -4.54 -1.16 2.03
C VAL A 12 -3.90 -0.72 3.35
N ASP A 13 -4.52 -1.07 4.49
CA ASP A 13 -3.97 -0.81 5.83
C ASP A 13 -2.59 -1.48 6.03
N ALA A 14 -2.39 -2.70 5.51
CA ALA A 14 -1.10 -3.37 5.56
C ALA A 14 0.00 -2.65 4.76
N VAL A 15 -0.35 -2.09 3.59
CA VAL A 15 0.57 -1.27 2.79
C VAL A 15 0.91 0.03 3.52
N LEU A 16 -0.07 0.68 4.15
CA LEU A 16 0.15 1.90 4.95
C LEU A 16 1.05 1.63 6.17
N ALA A 17 0.87 0.50 6.86
CA ALA A 17 1.72 0.10 7.97
C ALA A 17 3.19 -0.13 7.54
N SER A 18 3.42 -0.62 6.32
CA SER A 18 4.75 -0.78 5.73
C SER A 18 5.46 0.56 5.49
N LEU A 19 4.70 1.66 5.36
CA LEU A 19 5.23 3.01 5.15
C LEU A 19 5.53 3.76 6.45
N ALA A 20 4.97 3.36 7.60
CA ALA A 20 5.21 4.02 8.90
C ALA A 20 6.70 4.18 9.28
N PRO A 21 7.60 3.20 9.07
CA PRO A 21 9.01 3.38 9.41
C PRO A 21 9.77 4.37 8.51
N LEU A 22 9.22 4.74 7.33
CA LEU A 22 9.84 5.71 6.44
C LEU A 22 9.92 7.12 7.03
N GLU A 23 9.04 7.48 7.98
CA GLU A 23 9.11 8.81 8.62
C GLU A 23 10.44 9.04 9.35
N THR A 24 11.17 7.96 9.65
CA THR A 24 12.45 7.97 10.38
C THR A 24 13.66 7.56 9.52
N SER A 25 13.44 7.14 8.27
CA SER A 25 14.50 6.70 7.36
C SER A 25 15.10 7.87 6.55
N PRO A 26 16.32 7.71 6.02
CA PRO A 26 16.89 8.67 5.08
C PRO A 26 16.11 8.66 3.75
N VAL A 27 15.91 9.85 3.17
CA VAL A 27 15.19 10.06 1.91
C VAL A 27 15.71 9.19 0.75
N SER A 28 17.00 8.85 0.75
CA SER A 28 17.60 7.94 -0.23
C SER A 28 17.00 6.53 -0.23
N GLU A 29 16.45 6.06 0.91
CA GLU A 29 15.75 4.78 1.02
C GLU A 29 14.25 4.90 0.71
N HIS A 30 13.69 6.12 0.71
CA HIS A 30 12.26 6.33 0.50
C HIS A 30 11.81 5.86 -0.87
N VAL A 31 12.60 6.12 -1.91
CA VAL A 31 12.25 5.77 -3.29
C VAL A 31 12.02 4.28 -3.45
N ALA A 32 12.92 3.44 -2.91
CA ALA A 32 12.80 1.99 -3.01
C ALA A 32 11.57 1.43 -2.26
N VAL A 33 11.26 1.99 -1.10
CA VAL A 33 10.08 1.58 -0.32
C VAL A 33 8.79 2.08 -0.96
N PHE A 34 8.75 3.31 -1.49
CA PHE A 34 7.61 3.82 -2.24
C PHE A 34 7.35 3.00 -3.51
N GLU A 35 8.37 2.65 -4.28
CA GLU A 35 8.23 1.78 -5.45
C GLU A 35 7.64 0.42 -5.08
N THR A 36 8.12 -0.17 -3.98
CA THR A 36 7.61 -1.45 -3.45
C THR A 36 6.14 -1.33 -3.03
N ALA A 37 5.78 -0.29 -2.28
CA ALA A 37 4.41 -0.05 -1.83
C ALA A 37 3.45 0.20 -3.00
N ILE A 38 3.88 0.96 -4.01
CA ILE A 38 3.09 1.21 -5.22
C ILE A 38 2.89 -0.09 -6.01
N ALA A 39 3.91 -0.94 -6.12
CA ALA A 39 3.78 -2.24 -6.77
C ALA A 39 2.77 -3.16 -6.04
N GLN A 40 2.84 -3.22 -4.71
CA GLN A 40 1.90 -3.98 -3.89
C GLN A 40 0.46 -3.46 -4.00
N LEU A 41 0.29 -2.13 -3.99
CA LEU A 41 -1.02 -1.50 -4.16
C LEU A 41 -1.60 -1.82 -5.54
N ARG A 42 -0.81 -1.71 -6.61
CA ARG A 42 -1.26 -2.04 -7.97
C ARG A 42 -1.65 -3.50 -8.11
N SER A 43 -0.88 -4.43 -7.52
CA SER A 43 -1.23 -5.84 -7.50
C SER A 43 -2.53 -6.10 -6.76
N THR A 44 -2.75 -5.41 -5.64
CA THR A 44 -3.97 -5.56 -4.84
C THR A 44 -5.20 -5.01 -5.58
N LEU A 45 -5.05 -3.89 -6.28
CA LEU A 45 -6.10 -3.30 -7.10
C LEU A 45 -6.40 -4.13 -8.35
N ASP A 46 -5.38 -4.74 -8.97
CA ASP A 46 -5.55 -5.67 -10.09
C ASP A 46 -6.32 -6.92 -9.66
N ASP A 47 -5.97 -7.52 -8.52
CA ASP A 47 -6.70 -8.65 -7.92
C ASP A 47 -8.16 -8.31 -7.56
N ALA A 48 -8.39 -7.12 -6.98
CA ALA A 48 -9.73 -6.63 -6.68
C ALA A 48 -10.55 -6.36 -7.95
N GLY A 49 -9.91 -5.81 -9.00
CA GLY A 49 -10.51 -5.56 -10.31
C GLY A 49 -10.81 -6.84 -11.10
N ALA A 50 -9.94 -7.85 -11.01
CA ALA A 50 -10.14 -9.18 -11.58
C ALA A 50 -11.33 -9.90 -10.92
N SER A 51 -11.49 -9.75 -9.61
CA SER A 51 -12.65 -10.26 -8.87
C SER A 51 -13.96 -9.51 -9.20
N ALA A 52 -13.89 -8.30 -9.76
CA ALA A 52 -15.04 -7.53 -10.22
C ALA A 52 -15.52 -7.90 -11.64
N THR A 53 -14.78 -8.74 -12.37
CA THR A 53 -15.22 -9.28 -13.68
C THR A 53 -15.12 -10.81 -13.72
N PRO A 54 -16.12 -11.54 -13.19
CA PRO A 54 -16.43 -12.87 -13.68
C PRO A 54 -17.41 -12.74 -14.85
N GLY A 55 -16.91 -12.74 -16.08
CA GLY A 55 -17.73 -12.96 -17.28
C GLY A 55 -17.63 -11.89 -18.35
N ARG A 56 -16.90 -12.22 -19.41
CA ARG A 56 -17.32 -11.89 -20.77
C ARG A 56 -17.24 -13.16 -21.62
#